data_AF-A0A7W2IJ97-F1
#
_entry.id   AF-A0A7W2IJ97-F1
#
_cell.length_a   1.000
_cell.length_b   1.000
_cell.length_c   1.000
_cell.angle_alpha   90.00
_cell.angle_beta   90.00
_cell.angle_gamma   90.00
#
_symmetry.space_group_name_H-M   'P 1'
#
loop_
_entity.id
_entity.type
_entity.pdbx_description
1 polymer ?
#
loop_
_entity_poly.entity_id
_entity_poly.type
_entity_poly.pdbx_seq_one_letter_code
_entity_poly.pdbx_strand_id
1 'polypeptide(L)'
;MSESVDAWLNQVFCEDALAGLARIPDGSVDLILTDPPYNLGKDYGNASDKQSVDDYLRWTEQWIELALPKLKPNGSLYIFLTWRFSPEIFVMLKRRMTMMNEIIWDRRVPSMGGSVRSYSSVHDTIGFFVGRKDYYFDLDAVRIPYDAATKKARSRSIFVGAKWLEVGYNPKDLWSVSRLHREHPERADHPTQKPLEIIERMVKASCPPNGVVLDLFMGSGTTAIAARRCGRNFVGFELNPDYCAIINARLAQPEPAAPAPKKPAKRAAKPKPVAKRARTTIAAMDDDEVAA
;
A
#
# COMPACT_ATOMS: atom_id res chain seq x y z
N MET A 1 26.01 29.45 -16.14
CA MET A 1 24.63 28.94 -16.04
C MET A 1 24.66 27.83 -15.01
N SER A 2 24.07 28.02 -13.83
CA SER A 2 24.02 26.97 -12.83
C SER A 2 23.06 25.89 -13.34
N GLU A 3 23.58 24.72 -13.73
CA GLU A 3 22.73 23.54 -13.85
C GLU A 3 22.01 23.35 -12.52
N SER A 4 20.68 23.20 -12.60
CA SER A 4 19.83 23.05 -11.43
C SER A 4 20.32 21.85 -10.61
N VAL A 5 20.68 22.10 -9.35
CA VAL A 5 21.19 21.09 -8.39
C VAL A 5 20.20 19.93 -8.16
N ASP A 6 18.96 20.09 -8.65
CA ASP A 6 17.83 19.19 -8.49
C ASP A 6 17.24 18.68 -9.82
N ALA A 7 18.03 18.63 -10.90
CA ALA A 7 17.55 18.19 -12.23
C ALA A 7 16.98 16.76 -12.28
N TRP A 8 17.21 15.96 -11.23
CA TRP A 8 16.72 14.59 -11.07
C TRP A 8 15.36 14.51 -10.33
N LEU A 9 14.91 15.58 -9.69
CA LEU A 9 13.64 15.60 -8.96
C LEU A 9 12.43 15.65 -9.91
N ASN A 10 11.38 14.94 -9.52
CA ASN A 10 10.11 14.80 -10.24
C ASN A 10 10.28 14.28 -11.67
N GLN A 11 11.29 13.42 -11.87
CA GLN A 11 11.59 12.79 -13.15
C GLN A 11 11.25 11.30 -13.13
N VAL A 12 10.82 10.79 -14.28
CA VAL A 12 10.88 9.37 -14.59
C VAL A 12 11.78 9.20 -15.81
N PHE A 13 12.91 8.54 -15.61
CA PHE A 13 13.87 8.29 -16.68
C PHE A 13 13.49 7.02 -17.42
N CYS A 14 13.40 7.12 -18.75
CA CYS A 14 13.10 5.99 -19.61
C CYS A 14 14.39 5.24 -19.98
N GLU A 15 14.93 4.49 -19.02
CA GLU A 15 16.21 3.77 -19.13
C GLU A 15 16.28 2.63 -18.10
N ASP A 16 17.33 1.82 -18.18
CA ASP A 16 17.61 0.79 -17.19
C ASP A 16 17.96 1.38 -15.82
N ALA A 17 17.34 0.85 -14.76
CA ALA A 17 17.50 1.37 -13.41
C ALA A 17 18.92 1.21 -12.85
N LEU A 18 19.65 0.13 -13.19
CA LEU A 18 20.99 -0.10 -12.66
C LEU A 18 21.96 0.96 -13.21
N ALA A 19 21.83 1.31 -14.49
CA ALA A 19 22.57 2.41 -15.10
C ALA A 19 22.09 3.78 -14.58
N GLY A 20 20.78 3.98 -14.51
CA GLY A 20 20.16 5.26 -14.17
C GLY A 20 20.39 5.72 -12.72
N LEU A 21 20.59 4.79 -11.77
CA LEU A 21 20.88 5.11 -10.37
C LEU A 21 22.12 6.00 -10.19
N ALA A 22 23.06 6.02 -11.13
CA ALA A 22 24.21 6.92 -11.10
C ALA A 22 23.82 8.41 -11.16
N ARG A 23 22.62 8.74 -11.66
CA ARG A 23 22.08 10.11 -11.68
C ARG A 23 21.62 10.59 -10.30
N ILE A 24 21.35 9.65 -9.40
CA ILE A 24 20.76 9.95 -8.10
C ILE A 24 21.90 10.09 -7.09
N PRO A 25 22.03 11.24 -6.40
CA PRO A 25 23.06 11.40 -5.38
C PRO A 25 22.84 10.43 -4.22
N ASP A 26 23.92 9.99 -3.58
CA ASP A 26 23.82 9.18 -2.37
C ASP A 26 23.22 9.99 -1.21
N GLY A 27 22.52 9.33 -0.29
CA GLY A 27 21.92 10.00 0.86
C GLY A 27 20.88 11.06 0.52
N SER A 28 20.23 10.97 -0.64
CA SER A 28 19.34 12.03 -1.16
C SER A 28 17.86 11.68 -1.11
N VAL A 29 17.49 10.39 -1.03
CA VAL A 29 16.08 9.96 -1.04
C VAL A 29 15.60 9.53 0.34
N ASP A 30 14.34 9.85 0.67
CA ASP A 30 13.75 9.55 1.98
C ASP A 30 13.08 8.17 2.01
N LEU A 31 12.57 7.72 0.86
CA LEU A 31 11.83 6.48 0.72
C LEU A 31 12.20 5.81 -0.60
N ILE A 32 12.64 4.56 -0.55
CA ILE A 32 12.58 3.67 -1.72
C ILE A 32 11.28 2.88 -1.60
N LEU A 33 10.43 2.98 -2.61
CA LEU A 33 9.18 2.23 -2.71
C LEU A 33 9.15 1.63 -4.10
N THR A 34 9.33 0.31 -4.18
CA THR A 34 9.52 -0.33 -5.48
C THR A 34 8.85 -1.69 -5.61
N ASP A 35 8.50 -2.04 -6.85
CA ASP A 35 7.73 -3.22 -7.24
C ASP A 35 8.46 -3.95 -8.40
N PRO A 36 9.53 -4.71 -8.10
CA PRO A 36 10.31 -5.37 -9.13
C PRO A 36 9.49 -6.43 -9.90
N PRO A 37 9.92 -6.84 -11.11
CA PRO A 37 9.54 -8.12 -11.70
C PRO A 37 9.75 -9.26 -10.70
N TYR A 38 8.86 -10.26 -10.71
CA TYR A 38 8.81 -11.33 -9.71
C TYR A 38 9.30 -12.69 -10.23
N ASN A 39 9.76 -12.74 -11.48
CA ASN A 39 10.16 -13.95 -12.17
C ASN A 39 9.04 -15.00 -12.23
N LEU A 40 7.82 -14.56 -12.61
CA LEU A 40 6.61 -15.39 -12.72
C LEU A 40 6.17 -15.63 -14.17
N GLY A 41 6.98 -15.24 -15.15
CA GLY A 41 6.70 -15.37 -16.57
C GLY A 41 5.78 -14.30 -17.15
N LYS A 42 5.56 -13.19 -16.44
CA LYS A 42 4.77 -12.04 -16.91
C LYS A 42 5.46 -11.36 -18.09
N ASP A 43 4.66 -10.91 -19.06
CA ASP A 43 5.18 -10.14 -20.18
C ASP A 43 5.11 -8.64 -19.89
N TYR A 44 6.29 -8.03 -19.81
CA TYR A 44 6.50 -6.59 -19.68
C TYR A 44 7.14 -5.99 -20.94
N GLY A 45 7.26 -6.76 -22.04
CA GLY A 45 7.88 -6.33 -23.30
C GLY A 45 9.42 -6.44 -23.34
N ASN A 46 10.05 -6.98 -22.29
CA ASN A 46 11.52 -7.03 -22.16
C ASN A 46 12.08 -8.37 -21.63
N ALA A 47 11.25 -9.41 -21.55
CA ALA A 47 11.62 -10.75 -21.05
C ALA A 47 12.24 -10.81 -19.63
N SER A 48 12.15 -9.74 -18.85
CA SER A 48 12.76 -9.64 -17.50
C SER A 48 12.23 -10.66 -16.48
N ASP A 49 11.03 -11.20 -16.71
CA ASP A 49 10.31 -12.05 -15.76
C ASP A 49 10.45 -13.57 -16.02
N LYS A 50 11.48 -14.00 -16.78
CA LYS A 50 11.74 -15.41 -17.16
C LYS A 50 13.22 -15.82 -17.01
N GLN A 51 13.81 -15.47 -15.88
CA GLN A 51 15.21 -15.77 -15.55
C GLN A 51 15.33 -17.10 -14.78
N SER A 52 16.54 -17.66 -14.74
CA SER A 52 16.84 -18.71 -13.75
C SER A 52 16.71 -18.13 -12.33
N VAL A 53 16.48 -18.99 -11.33
CA VAL A 53 16.38 -18.54 -9.93
C VAL A 53 17.65 -17.82 -9.48
N ASP A 54 18.82 -18.38 -9.81
CA ASP A 54 20.10 -17.79 -9.41
C ASP A 54 20.39 -16.46 -10.12
N ASP A 55 20.05 -16.34 -11.41
CA ASP A 55 20.19 -15.08 -12.14
C ASP A 55 19.26 -14.02 -11.56
N TYR A 56 18.01 -14.37 -11.27
CA TYR A 56 17.05 -13.46 -10.68
C TYR A 56 17.49 -12.94 -9.30
N LEU A 57 18.00 -13.82 -8.44
CA LEU A 57 18.48 -13.42 -7.12
C LEU A 57 19.76 -12.59 -7.21
N ARG A 58 20.70 -12.91 -8.11
CA ARG A 58 21.89 -12.08 -8.36
C ARG A 58 21.52 -10.69 -8.89
N TRP A 59 20.63 -10.62 -9.86
CA TRP A 59 20.12 -9.37 -10.39
C TRP A 59 19.41 -8.56 -9.31
N THR A 60 18.65 -9.23 -8.44
CA THR A 60 17.98 -8.59 -7.30
C THR A 60 18.97 -7.98 -6.31
N GLU A 61 20.02 -8.73 -5.98
CA GLU A 61 21.09 -8.23 -5.12
C GLU A 61 21.79 -7.02 -5.73
N GLN A 62 22.10 -7.08 -7.03
CA GLN A 62 22.80 -6.01 -7.74
C GLN A 62 22.06 -4.67 -7.65
N TRP A 63 20.76 -4.62 -7.96
CA TRP A 63 20.04 -3.36 -7.87
C TRP A 63 19.84 -2.90 -6.42
N ILE A 64 19.68 -3.82 -5.46
CA ILE A 64 19.61 -3.48 -4.03
C ILE A 64 20.90 -2.79 -3.59
N GLU A 65 22.06 -3.33 -3.96
CA GLU A 65 23.36 -2.75 -3.60
C GLU A 65 23.57 -1.36 -4.18
N LEU A 66 23.05 -1.09 -5.38
CA LEU A 66 23.10 0.25 -5.99
C LEU A 66 22.06 1.21 -5.40
N ALA A 67 20.91 0.71 -4.95
CA ALA A 67 19.80 1.53 -4.47
C ALA A 67 19.98 1.97 -3.01
N LEU A 68 20.47 1.09 -2.13
CA LEU A 68 20.58 1.38 -0.70
C LEU A 68 21.42 2.63 -0.36
N PRO A 69 22.56 2.91 -1.02
CA PRO A 69 23.33 4.14 -0.79
C PRO A 69 22.55 5.43 -1.11
N LYS A 70 21.50 5.36 -1.93
CA LYS A 70 20.66 6.52 -2.28
C LYS A 70 19.81 6.98 -1.10
N LEU A 71 19.45 6.06 -0.18
CA LEU A 71 18.67 6.40 1.00
C LEU A 71 19.43 7.32 1.95
N LYS A 72 18.74 8.35 2.45
CA LYS A 72 19.15 9.07 3.64
C LYS A 72 19.32 8.11 4.82
N PRO A 73 20.16 8.44 5.82
CA PRO A 73 20.35 7.58 6.98
C PRO A 73 19.05 7.22 7.73
N ASN A 74 18.06 8.11 7.76
CA ASN A 74 16.75 7.92 8.37
C ASN A 74 15.65 7.51 7.37
N GLY A 75 16.03 7.13 6.15
CA GLY A 75 15.14 6.69 5.10
C GLY A 75 14.68 5.24 5.25
N SER A 76 13.66 4.88 4.47
CA SER A 76 12.99 3.58 4.51
C SER A 76 12.95 2.90 3.14
N LEU A 77 12.86 1.58 3.14
CA LEU A 77 12.64 0.75 1.95
C LEU A 77 11.32 -0.03 2.10
N TYR A 78 10.46 0.08 1.09
CA TYR A 78 9.35 -0.84 0.83
C TYR A 78 9.61 -1.58 -0.48
N ILE A 79 9.48 -2.90 -0.43
CA ILE A 79 9.62 -3.77 -1.61
C ILE A 79 8.40 -4.68 -1.69
N PHE A 80 7.67 -4.61 -2.79
CA PHE A 80 6.63 -5.59 -3.08
C PHE A 80 7.25 -6.87 -3.63
N LEU A 81 6.71 -8.02 -3.20
CA LEU A 81 7.16 -9.35 -3.59
C LEU A 81 5.98 -10.32 -3.61
N THR A 82 6.20 -11.50 -4.20
CA THR A 82 5.37 -12.66 -3.90
C THR A 82 6.02 -13.55 -2.85
N TRP A 83 5.21 -14.42 -2.25
CA TRP A 83 5.65 -15.44 -1.30
C TRP A 83 6.77 -16.37 -1.83
N ARG A 84 6.96 -16.46 -3.16
CA ARG A 84 7.93 -17.38 -3.77
C ARG A 84 9.38 -16.97 -3.55
N PHE A 85 9.66 -15.68 -3.53
CA PHE A 85 11.01 -15.13 -3.40
C PHE A 85 11.15 -14.15 -2.22
N SER A 86 10.06 -13.86 -1.50
CA SER A 86 10.15 -13.04 -0.30
C SER A 86 11.08 -13.63 0.77
N PRO A 87 11.17 -14.94 1.02
CA PRO A 87 12.09 -15.47 2.02
C PRO A 87 13.56 -15.15 1.72
N GLU A 88 14.01 -15.40 0.50
CA GLU A 88 15.39 -15.20 0.05
C GLU A 88 15.76 -13.72 0.06
N ILE A 89 14.89 -12.88 -0.51
CA ILE A 89 15.11 -11.43 -0.60
C ILE A 89 15.05 -10.80 0.80
N PHE A 90 14.20 -11.29 1.71
CA PHE A 90 14.19 -10.82 3.09
C PHE A 90 15.45 -11.20 3.84
N VAL A 91 16.00 -12.40 3.64
CA VAL A 91 17.31 -12.76 4.21
C VAL A 91 18.40 -11.83 3.68
N MET A 92 18.40 -11.56 2.38
CA MET A 92 19.35 -10.65 1.73
C MET A 92 19.28 -9.23 2.30
N LEU A 93 18.06 -8.68 2.48
CA LEU A 93 17.85 -7.34 3.03
C LEU A 93 18.11 -7.28 4.55
N LYS A 94 17.74 -8.31 5.33
CA LYS A 94 18.01 -8.36 6.78
C LYS A 94 19.49 -8.36 7.14
N ARG A 95 20.38 -8.70 6.19
CA ARG A 95 21.84 -8.56 6.35
C ARG A 95 22.33 -7.11 6.20
N ARG A 96 21.51 -6.21 5.65
CA ARG A 96 21.85 -4.83 5.29
C ARG A 96 21.00 -3.78 6.01
N MET A 97 19.76 -4.12 6.38
CA MET A 97 18.78 -3.24 7.02
C MET A 97 17.99 -3.98 8.11
N THR A 98 17.32 -3.23 8.99
CA THR A 98 16.39 -3.80 9.98
C THR A 98 15.01 -3.94 9.35
N MET A 99 14.44 -5.16 9.36
CA MET A 99 13.06 -5.39 8.94
C MET A 99 12.10 -4.97 10.05
N MET A 100 11.16 -4.07 9.74
CA MET A 100 10.16 -3.59 10.68
C MET A 100 8.86 -4.38 10.58
N ASN A 101 8.40 -4.66 9.35
CA ASN A 101 7.19 -5.43 9.10
C ASN A 101 7.31 -6.29 7.85
N GLU A 102 6.68 -7.46 7.91
CA GLU A 102 6.16 -8.12 6.73
C GLU A 102 4.69 -7.72 6.61
N ILE A 103 4.37 -6.91 5.61
CA ILE A 103 3.00 -6.46 5.37
C ILE A 103 2.36 -7.40 4.35
N ILE A 104 1.21 -7.96 4.69
CA ILE A 104 0.41 -8.80 3.81
C ILE A 104 -0.64 -7.95 3.11
N TRP A 105 -0.54 -7.86 1.79
CA TRP A 105 -1.56 -7.20 0.97
C TRP A 105 -2.59 -8.22 0.49
N ASP A 106 -3.74 -8.28 1.15
CA ASP A 106 -4.92 -9.00 0.67
C ASP A 106 -5.57 -8.23 -0.49
N ARG A 107 -5.47 -8.79 -1.70
CA ARG A 107 -5.94 -8.18 -2.94
C ARG A 107 -7.46 -8.25 -3.13
N ARG A 108 -8.20 -8.86 -2.17
CA ARG A 108 -9.66 -9.07 -2.20
C ARG A 108 -10.16 -9.66 -3.53
N VAL A 109 -9.38 -10.57 -4.10
CA VAL A 109 -9.74 -11.21 -5.36
C VAL A 109 -10.73 -12.34 -5.06
N PRO A 110 -11.96 -12.31 -5.60
CA PRO A 110 -12.81 -13.50 -5.55
C PRO A 110 -12.09 -14.63 -6.28
N SER A 111 -11.91 -15.77 -5.60
CA SER A 111 -11.25 -16.94 -6.19
C SER A 111 -12.04 -17.40 -7.42
N MET A 112 -11.44 -17.32 -8.60
CA MET A 112 -12.06 -17.69 -9.88
C MET A 112 -11.90 -19.19 -10.20
N GLY A 113 -11.74 -20.03 -9.16
CA GLY A 113 -11.21 -21.38 -9.31
C GLY A 113 -9.68 -21.39 -9.23
N GLY A 114 -9.12 -22.50 -8.76
CA GLY A 114 -7.69 -22.63 -8.49
C GLY A 114 -7.27 -24.08 -8.43
N SER A 115 -6.00 -24.30 -8.10
CA SER A 115 -5.46 -25.64 -7.86
C SER A 115 -6.34 -26.40 -6.86
N VAL A 116 -6.66 -27.66 -7.16
CA VAL A 116 -7.27 -28.58 -6.17
C VAL A 116 -6.23 -29.22 -5.25
N ARG A 117 -4.93 -28.95 -5.50
CA ARG A 117 -3.80 -29.51 -4.75
C ARG A 117 -3.14 -28.50 -3.82
N SER A 118 -3.59 -27.24 -3.81
CA SER A 118 -3.02 -26.16 -2.99
C SER A 118 -3.96 -24.97 -2.88
N TYR A 119 -3.77 -24.12 -1.87
CA TYR A 119 -4.50 -22.86 -1.76
C TYR A 119 -4.04 -21.85 -2.82
N SER A 120 -5.00 -21.12 -3.40
CA SER A 120 -4.70 -20.00 -4.31
C SER A 120 -4.12 -18.82 -3.53
N SER A 121 -3.00 -18.27 -4.01
CA SER A 121 -2.44 -17.05 -3.44
C SER A 121 -3.30 -15.84 -3.82
N VAL A 122 -3.90 -15.21 -2.81
CA VAL A 122 -4.71 -13.99 -2.96
C VAL A 122 -4.00 -12.75 -2.44
N HIS A 123 -2.77 -12.90 -1.96
CA HIS A 123 -1.99 -11.81 -1.39
C HIS A 123 -0.65 -11.62 -2.09
N ASP A 124 -0.10 -10.42 -1.94
CA ASP A 124 1.32 -10.15 -2.08
C ASP A 124 1.92 -9.87 -0.71
N THR A 125 3.24 -9.92 -0.64
CA THR A 125 4.01 -9.62 0.57
C THR A 125 4.80 -8.34 0.32
N ILE A 126 4.81 -7.42 1.28
CA ILE A 126 5.56 -6.17 1.21
C ILE A 126 6.53 -6.14 2.38
N GLY A 127 7.82 -6.12 2.09
CA GLY A 127 8.84 -5.95 3.11
C GLY A 127 9.05 -4.48 3.44
N PHE A 128 8.98 -4.11 4.73
CA PHE A 128 9.31 -2.79 5.22
C PHE A 128 10.62 -2.82 6.01
N PHE A 129 11.63 -2.08 5.55
CA PHE A 129 12.98 -2.05 6.10
C PHE A 129 13.45 -0.62 6.40
N VAL A 130 14.30 -0.49 7.42
CA VAL A 130 14.86 0.79 7.88
C VAL A 130 16.37 0.66 8.13
N GLY A 131 17.11 1.75 7.85
CA GLY A 131 18.56 1.79 8.08
C GLY A 131 18.96 2.11 9.52
N ARG A 132 18.12 2.88 10.24
CA ARG A 132 18.37 3.32 11.62
C ARG A 132 17.09 3.32 12.45
N LYS A 133 17.23 3.44 13.77
CA LYS A 133 16.09 3.48 14.72
C LYS A 133 15.31 4.80 14.70
N ASP A 134 15.93 5.89 14.24
CA ASP A 134 15.35 7.22 14.11
C ASP A 134 14.75 7.48 12.70
N TYR A 135 14.27 6.42 12.05
CA TYR A 135 13.62 6.50 10.74
C TYR A 135 12.33 7.33 10.80
N TYR A 136 12.01 8.02 9.71
CA TYR A 136 10.75 8.77 9.61
C TYR A 136 9.55 7.81 9.55
N PHE A 137 8.59 7.97 10.46
CA PHE A 137 7.33 7.23 10.45
C PHE A 137 6.17 8.02 11.05
N ASP A 138 5.24 8.48 10.21
CA ASP A 138 4.02 9.16 10.62
C ASP A 138 2.83 8.18 10.66
N LEU A 139 2.64 7.56 11.83
CA LEU A 139 1.49 6.68 12.05
C LEU A 139 0.16 7.43 11.97
N ASP A 140 0.11 8.68 12.41
CA ASP A 140 -1.14 9.44 12.49
C ASP A 140 -1.69 9.74 11.09
N ALA A 141 -0.79 9.96 10.10
CA ALA A 141 -1.16 10.13 8.70
C ALA A 141 -1.84 8.91 8.04
N VAL A 142 -1.75 7.73 8.67
CA VAL A 142 -2.27 6.46 8.13
C VAL A 142 -3.20 5.70 9.07
N ARG A 143 -3.65 6.33 10.15
CA ARG A 143 -4.64 5.73 11.05
C ARG A 143 -5.94 5.43 10.31
N ILE A 144 -6.56 4.30 10.66
CA ILE A 144 -7.88 3.95 10.19
C ILE A 144 -8.91 4.49 11.18
N PRO A 145 -9.85 5.34 10.75
CA PRO A 145 -10.92 5.82 11.62
C PRO A 145 -11.81 4.68 12.11
N TYR A 146 -12.31 4.80 13.33
CA TYR A 146 -13.36 3.90 13.81
C TYR A 146 -14.69 4.22 13.14
N ASP A 147 -15.46 3.18 12.81
CA ASP A 147 -16.87 3.37 12.52
C ASP A 147 -17.61 3.87 13.78
N ALA A 148 -18.76 4.52 13.56
CA ALA A 148 -19.51 5.16 14.63
C ALA A 148 -20.00 4.17 15.71
N ALA A 149 -20.29 2.91 15.34
CA ALA A 149 -20.74 1.91 16.29
C ALA A 149 -19.59 1.43 17.17
N THR A 150 -18.42 1.14 16.59
CA THR A 150 -17.21 0.80 17.34
C THR A 150 -16.76 1.95 18.23
N LYS A 151 -16.78 3.19 17.72
CA LYS A 151 -16.44 4.38 18.53
C LYS A 151 -17.35 4.48 19.75
N LYS A 152 -18.67 4.35 19.57
CA LYS A 152 -19.66 4.38 20.66
C LYS A 152 -19.47 3.22 21.66
N ALA A 153 -19.20 2.00 21.19
CA ALA A 153 -18.98 0.85 22.05
C ALA A 153 -17.68 0.96 22.87
N ARG A 154 -16.69 1.70 22.34
CA ARG A 154 -15.39 1.93 22.98
C ARG A 154 -15.32 3.22 23.79
N SER A 155 -16.36 4.06 23.78
CA SER A 155 -16.53 5.21 24.66
C SER A 155 -16.90 4.78 26.09
N ARG A 156 -16.08 3.93 26.71
CA ARG A 156 -16.11 3.76 28.17
C ARG A 156 -15.50 5.01 28.81
N SER A 157 -15.93 5.38 30.02
CA SER A 157 -15.46 6.59 30.72
C SER A 157 -13.93 6.66 30.81
N ILE A 158 -13.27 5.50 30.97
CA ILE A 158 -11.80 5.36 31.03
C ILE A 158 -11.07 5.71 29.72
N PHE A 159 -11.77 5.79 28.58
CA PHE A 159 -11.17 6.07 27.26
C PHE A 159 -11.54 7.46 26.72
N VAL A 160 -12.26 8.26 27.50
CA VAL A 160 -12.55 9.66 27.15
C VAL A 160 -11.23 10.43 27.10
N GLY A 161 -10.97 11.13 25.98
CA GLY A 161 -9.72 11.88 25.75
C GLY A 161 -8.57 11.06 25.15
N ALA A 162 -8.75 9.76 24.89
CA ALA A 162 -7.70 8.97 24.28
C ALA A 162 -7.55 9.30 22.78
N LYS A 163 -6.37 9.81 22.38
CA LYS A 163 -6.03 10.20 20.99
C LYS A 163 -6.44 9.16 19.95
N TRP A 164 -6.24 7.88 20.23
CA TRP A 164 -6.58 6.79 19.30
C TRP A 164 -8.09 6.67 19.04
N LEU A 165 -8.97 7.05 19.97
CA LEU A 165 -10.42 7.04 19.78
C LEU A 165 -10.88 8.16 18.83
N GLU A 166 -10.11 9.24 18.75
CA GLU A 166 -10.39 10.40 17.91
C GLU A 166 -9.76 10.28 16.52
N VAL A 167 -8.47 9.94 16.47
CA VAL A 167 -7.66 9.92 15.25
C VAL A 167 -7.71 8.56 14.54
N GLY A 168 -8.04 7.48 15.27
CA GLY A 168 -8.16 6.13 14.72
C GLY A 168 -7.07 5.17 15.20
N TYR A 169 -7.07 3.95 14.65
CA TYR A 169 -6.17 2.88 15.04
C TYR A 169 -5.05 2.65 14.02
N ASN A 170 -3.97 2.02 14.48
CA ASN A 170 -2.88 1.60 13.61
C ASN A 170 -3.43 0.65 12.53
N PRO A 171 -3.12 0.86 11.23
CA PRO A 171 -3.64 0.05 10.14
C PRO A 171 -3.24 -1.44 10.19
N LYS A 172 -2.33 -1.81 11.11
CA LYS A 172 -1.69 -3.13 11.23
C LYS A 172 -0.89 -3.45 9.96
N ASP A 173 -0.46 -4.69 9.85
CA ASP A 173 0.35 -5.24 8.76
C ASP A 173 -0.45 -6.16 7.82
N LEU A 174 -1.77 -6.28 8.01
CA LEU A 174 -2.67 -6.92 7.05
C LEU A 174 -3.54 -5.86 6.36
N TRP A 175 -3.23 -5.57 5.10
CA TRP A 175 -3.90 -4.53 4.33
C TRP A 175 -4.81 -5.15 3.29
N SER A 176 -6.12 -4.95 3.44
CA SER A 176 -7.10 -5.44 2.47
C SER A 176 -7.54 -4.33 1.52
N VAL A 177 -6.84 -4.20 0.39
CA VAL A 177 -7.13 -3.23 -0.69
C VAL A 177 -7.38 -4.00 -1.97
N SER A 178 -8.52 -3.80 -2.63
CA SER A 178 -8.83 -4.54 -3.85
C SER A 178 -7.85 -4.22 -4.97
N ARG A 179 -7.42 -5.23 -5.74
CA ARG A 179 -6.70 -4.99 -7.01
C ARG A 179 -7.55 -4.19 -7.99
N LEU A 180 -6.90 -3.51 -8.93
CA LEU A 180 -7.58 -2.79 -10.00
C LEU A 180 -8.14 -3.76 -11.03
N HIS A 181 -9.47 -3.82 -11.17
CA HIS A 181 -10.11 -4.51 -12.29
C HIS A 181 -10.01 -3.68 -13.59
N ARG A 182 -10.37 -4.29 -14.72
CA ARG A 182 -10.20 -3.71 -16.07
C ARG A 182 -10.87 -2.34 -16.24
N GLU A 183 -12.02 -2.14 -15.61
CA GLU A 183 -12.85 -0.93 -15.74
C GLU A 183 -12.61 0.07 -14.60
N HIS A 184 -11.63 -0.19 -13.72
CA HIS A 184 -11.39 0.71 -12.59
C HIS A 184 -10.90 2.08 -13.11
N PRO A 185 -11.39 3.22 -12.59
CA PRO A 185 -11.00 4.55 -13.09
C PRO A 185 -9.50 4.87 -13.01
N GLU A 186 -8.81 4.23 -12.06
CA GLU A 186 -7.35 4.35 -11.92
C GLU A 186 -6.55 3.53 -12.95
N ARG A 187 -7.21 2.60 -13.66
CA ARG A 187 -6.54 1.61 -14.50
C ARG A 187 -5.86 2.29 -15.70
N ALA A 188 -4.55 2.09 -15.79
CA ALA A 188 -3.74 2.33 -16.95
C ALA A 188 -3.45 1.01 -17.69
N ASP A 189 -2.92 1.11 -18.90
CA ASP A 189 -2.56 -0.05 -19.72
C ASP A 189 -1.24 -0.70 -19.26
N HIS A 190 -1.27 -1.26 -18.04
CA HIS A 190 -0.15 -1.99 -17.46
C HIS A 190 -0.66 -3.26 -16.79
N PRO A 191 -0.02 -4.43 -17.00
CA PRO A 191 -0.58 -5.71 -16.59
C PRO A 191 -0.74 -5.87 -15.07
N THR A 192 0.15 -5.26 -14.28
CA THR A 192 0.27 -5.47 -12.82
C THR A 192 0.18 -4.18 -12.00
N GLN A 193 -0.48 -3.13 -12.52
CA GLN A 193 -0.63 -1.85 -11.81
C GLN A 193 -1.13 -2.04 -10.36
N LYS A 194 -0.39 -1.46 -9.41
CA LYS A 194 -0.76 -1.37 -7.99
C LYS A 194 -1.78 -0.22 -7.77
N PRO A 195 -2.76 -0.38 -6.86
CA PRO A 195 -3.70 0.69 -6.51
C PRO A 195 -3.04 1.88 -5.83
N LEU A 196 -3.53 3.10 -6.07
CA LEU A 196 -3.01 4.31 -5.40
C LEU A 196 -3.11 4.22 -3.87
N GLU A 197 -4.19 3.64 -3.35
CA GLU A 197 -4.44 3.59 -1.89
C GLU A 197 -3.29 2.94 -1.11
N ILE A 198 -2.73 1.84 -1.62
CA ILE A 198 -1.65 1.12 -0.93
C ILE A 198 -0.33 1.89 -1.01
N ILE A 199 -0.06 2.53 -2.15
CA ILE A 199 1.14 3.33 -2.37
C ILE A 199 1.09 4.62 -1.55
N GLU A 200 -0.01 5.36 -1.59
CA GLU A 200 -0.21 6.57 -0.80
C GLU A 200 -0.07 6.31 0.70
N ARG A 201 -0.50 5.14 1.20
CA ARG A 201 -0.31 4.76 2.60
C ARG A 201 1.17 4.70 2.98
N MET A 202 1.99 4.03 2.17
CA MET A 202 3.43 3.92 2.43
C MET A 202 4.13 5.28 2.29
N VAL A 203 3.76 6.08 1.29
CA VAL A 203 4.30 7.44 1.10
C VAL A 203 3.96 8.34 2.30
N LYS A 204 2.71 8.33 2.76
CA LYS A 204 2.26 9.14 3.92
C LYS A 204 2.96 8.73 5.20
N ALA A 205 3.11 7.42 5.44
CA ALA A 205 3.76 6.91 6.64
C ALA A 205 5.27 7.16 6.63
N SER A 206 5.96 6.94 5.52
CA SER A 206 7.42 6.72 5.54
C SER A 206 8.23 7.69 4.68
N CYS A 207 7.58 8.71 4.09
CA CYS A 207 8.26 9.82 3.43
C CYS A 207 7.78 11.16 4.02
N PRO A 208 8.69 12.01 4.55
CA PRO A 208 8.31 13.31 5.10
C PRO A 208 7.69 14.22 4.04
N PRO A 209 6.88 15.22 4.42
CA PRO A 209 6.41 16.25 3.49
C PRO A 209 7.58 16.87 2.73
N ASN A 210 7.42 17.07 1.42
CA ASN A 210 8.48 17.50 0.49
C ASN A 210 9.69 16.54 0.35
N GLY A 211 9.68 15.38 1.02
CA GLY A 211 10.68 14.34 0.85
C GLY A 211 10.62 13.68 -0.53
N VAL A 212 11.60 12.84 -0.82
CA VAL A 212 11.78 12.23 -2.15
C VAL A 212 11.53 10.72 -2.10
N VAL A 213 10.66 10.24 -2.99
CA VAL A 213 10.37 8.82 -3.19
C VAL A 213 11.11 8.31 -4.44
N LEU A 214 11.94 7.28 -4.30
CA LEU A 214 12.59 6.57 -5.40
C LEU A 214 11.86 5.27 -5.72
N ASP A 215 11.53 5.07 -7.00
CA ASP A 215 11.05 3.77 -7.53
C ASP A 215 11.92 3.33 -8.70
N LEU A 216 12.49 2.14 -8.61
CA LEU A 216 13.35 1.58 -9.66
C LEU A 216 12.54 0.94 -10.80
N PHE A 217 11.27 0.64 -10.57
CA PHE A 217 10.42 -0.14 -11.47
C PHE A 217 9.04 0.53 -11.56
N MET A 218 9.01 1.73 -12.16
CA MET A 218 7.84 2.62 -12.11
C MET A 218 6.57 2.00 -12.72
N GLY A 219 6.69 1.09 -13.70
CA GLY A 219 5.57 0.40 -14.33
C GLY A 219 4.59 1.39 -14.94
N SER A 220 3.38 1.51 -14.39
CA SER A 220 2.42 2.52 -14.84
C SER A 220 2.61 3.91 -14.21
N GLY A 221 3.56 4.10 -13.29
CA GLY A 221 3.86 5.35 -12.61
C GLY A 221 3.01 5.61 -11.37
N THR A 222 2.40 4.59 -10.76
CA THR A 222 1.56 4.78 -9.56
C THR A 222 2.36 5.44 -8.42
N THR A 223 3.65 5.12 -8.26
CA THR A 223 4.52 5.74 -7.24
C THR A 223 4.69 7.24 -7.46
N ALA A 224 4.99 7.68 -8.69
CA ALA A 224 5.08 9.09 -9.04
C ALA A 224 3.77 9.85 -8.78
N ILE A 225 2.63 9.28 -9.19
CA ILE A 225 1.31 9.88 -8.98
C ILE A 225 0.96 9.96 -7.48
N ALA A 226 1.26 8.91 -6.71
CA ALA A 226 1.01 8.89 -5.27
C ALA A 226 1.90 9.91 -4.53
N ALA A 227 3.19 10.00 -4.88
CA ALA A 227 4.11 10.98 -4.32
C ALA A 227 3.59 12.41 -4.54
N ARG A 228 3.25 12.74 -5.80
CA ARG A 228 2.71 14.07 -6.15
C ARG A 228 1.43 14.41 -5.39
N ARG A 229 0.45 13.50 -5.35
CA ARG A 229 -0.81 13.66 -4.62
C ARG A 229 -0.62 13.83 -3.10
N CYS A 230 0.47 13.30 -2.57
CA CYS A 230 0.83 13.43 -1.17
C CYS A 230 1.73 14.65 -0.89
N GLY A 231 2.05 15.49 -1.88
CA GLY A 231 2.98 16.61 -1.68
C GLY A 231 4.41 16.16 -1.38
N ARG A 232 4.86 15.07 -2.04
CA ARG A 232 6.23 14.57 -2.03
C ARG A 232 6.82 14.69 -3.43
N ASN A 233 8.13 14.79 -3.49
CA ASN A 233 8.88 14.64 -4.74
C ASN A 233 9.04 13.17 -5.08
N PHE A 234 9.30 12.86 -6.35
CA PHE A 234 9.62 11.51 -6.79
C PHE A 234 10.80 11.49 -7.75
N VAL A 235 11.41 10.32 -7.89
CA VAL A 235 12.30 10.00 -9.00
C VAL A 235 12.17 8.51 -9.30
N GLY A 236 12.38 8.10 -10.55
CA GLY A 236 12.43 6.68 -10.84
C GLY A 236 12.76 6.33 -12.27
N PHE A 237 12.72 5.03 -12.53
CA PHE A 237 13.15 4.43 -13.79
C PHE A 237 12.06 3.51 -14.33
N GLU A 238 11.92 3.50 -15.65
CA GLU A 238 11.10 2.55 -16.38
C GLU A 238 11.82 2.16 -17.66
N LEU A 239 11.97 0.85 -17.90
CA LEU A 239 12.74 0.34 -19.03
C LEU A 239 11.90 0.30 -20.31
N ASN A 240 10.59 0.05 -20.21
CA ASN A 240 9.73 -0.08 -21.36
C ASN A 240 9.24 1.31 -21.84
N PRO A 241 9.57 1.73 -23.09
CA PRO A 241 9.18 3.04 -23.61
C PRO A 241 7.67 3.27 -23.70
N ASP A 242 6.87 2.22 -23.91
CA ASP A 242 5.42 2.33 -23.91
C ASP A 242 4.88 2.66 -22.50
N TYR A 243 5.49 2.07 -21.48
CA TYR A 243 5.17 2.37 -20.08
C TYR A 243 5.65 3.77 -19.69
N CYS A 244 6.83 4.20 -20.15
CA CYS A 244 7.26 5.60 -20.01
C CYS A 244 6.23 6.58 -20.61
N ALA A 245 5.67 6.28 -21.79
CA ALA A 245 4.65 7.10 -22.43
C ALA A 245 3.36 7.16 -21.58
N ILE A 246 2.92 6.02 -21.02
CA ILE A 246 1.79 5.96 -20.09
C ILE A 246 2.04 6.84 -18.86
N ILE A 247 3.22 6.74 -18.25
CA ILE A 247 3.60 7.53 -17.06
C ILE A 247 3.52 9.03 -17.38
N ASN A 248 4.13 9.45 -18.49
CA ASN A 248 4.13 10.85 -18.92
C ASN A 248 2.71 11.37 -19.17
N ALA A 249 1.86 10.59 -19.83
CA ALA A 249 0.46 10.96 -20.05
C ALA A 249 -0.31 11.11 -18.73
N ARG A 250 -0.07 10.24 -17.74
CA ARG A 250 -0.68 10.35 -16.40
C ARG A 250 -0.18 11.55 -15.63
N LEU A 251 1.12 11.86 -15.70
CA LEU A 251 1.72 13.02 -15.04
C LEU A 251 1.29 14.35 -15.69
N ALA A 252 1.03 14.38 -17.00
CA ALA A 252 0.52 15.57 -17.68
C ALA A 252 -0.92 15.94 -17.29
N GLN A 253 -1.69 14.99 -16.74
CA GLN A 253 -3.05 15.29 -16.30
C GLN A 253 -3.03 16.19 -15.06
N PRO A 254 -3.87 17.24 -15.03
CA PRO A 254 -4.02 18.09 -13.86
C PRO A 254 -4.51 17.25 -12.68
N GLU A 255 -4.03 17.57 -11.48
CA GLU A 255 -4.50 16.85 -10.30
C GLU A 255 -5.99 17.10 -10.10
N PRO A 256 -6.81 16.04 -9.97
CA PRO A 256 -8.17 16.24 -9.50
C PRO A 256 -8.08 16.90 -8.12
N ALA A 257 -8.85 17.98 -7.92
CA ALA A 257 -8.91 18.66 -6.64
C ALA A 257 -9.07 17.63 -5.51
N ALA A 258 -8.29 17.78 -4.44
CA ALA A 258 -8.35 16.88 -3.29
C ALA A 258 -9.82 16.61 -2.94
N PRO A 259 -10.24 15.35 -2.78
CA PRO A 259 -11.63 15.04 -2.50
C PRO A 259 -12.05 15.85 -1.28
N ALA A 260 -13.03 16.74 -1.45
CA ALA A 260 -13.60 17.48 -0.34
C ALA A 260 -13.96 16.48 0.77
N PRO A 261 -13.67 16.78 2.05
CA PRO A 261 -13.99 15.86 3.13
C PRO A 261 -15.42 15.39 2.97
N LYS A 262 -15.62 14.07 2.86
CA LYS A 262 -16.95 13.48 2.66
C LYS A 262 -17.86 14.05 3.73
N LYS A 263 -18.85 14.87 3.33
CA LYS A 263 -19.89 15.36 4.25
C LYS A 263 -20.49 14.12 4.93
N PRO A 264 -20.67 14.14 6.27
CA PRO A 264 -21.26 13.00 6.96
C PRO A 264 -22.58 12.64 6.27
N ALA A 265 -22.73 11.36 5.93
CA ALA A 265 -23.91 10.86 5.26
C ALA A 265 -25.16 11.36 6.02
N LYS A 266 -26.08 12.03 5.30
CA LYS A 266 -27.36 12.44 5.89
C LYS A 266 -28.01 11.19 6.47
N ARG A 267 -28.21 11.22 7.79
CA ARG A 267 -28.83 10.15 8.56
C ARG A 267 -30.15 9.77 7.89
N ALA A 268 -30.27 8.55 7.37
CA ALA A 268 -31.54 8.02 6.90
C ALA A 268 -32.57 8.15 8.03
N ALA A 269 -33.75 8.68 7.70
CA ALA A 269 -34.84 8.82 8.66
C ALA A 269 -35.13 7.45 9.29
N LYS A 270 -35.21 7.40 10.63
CA LYS A 270 -35.55 6.17 11.34
C LYS A 270 -36.93 5.68 10.85
N PRO A 271 -37.09 4.39 10.51
CA PRO A 271 -38.41 3.84 10.27
C PRO A 271 -39.28 4.00 11.52
N LYS A 272 -40.56 4.34 11.33
CA LYS A 272 -41.55 4.52 12.40
C LYS A 272 -41.68 3.22 13.21
N PRO A 273 -41.85 3.29 14.54
CA PRO A 273 -42.05 2.10 15.35
C PRO A 273 -43.36 1.40 14.97
N VAL A 274 -43.29 0.10 14.69
CA VAL A 274 -44.45 -0.77 14.51
C VAL A 274 -45.11 -0.96 15.88
N ALA A 275 -46.42 -0.70 15.95
CA ALA A 275 -47.21 -0.84 17.17
C ALA A 275 -47.16 -2.29 17.69
N LYS A 276 -46.80 -2.47 18.97
CA LYS A 276 -46.86 -3.76 19.66
C LYS A 276 -48.33 -4.16 19.81
N ARG A 277 -48.74 -5.29 19.22
CA ARG A 277 -50.02 -5.94 19.54
C ARG A 277 -49.98 -6.43 20.99
N ALA A 278 -51.03 -6.11 21.74
CA ALA A 278 -51.23 -6.58 23.11
C ALA A 278 -51.31 -8.11 23.15
N ARG A 279 -50.59 -8.73 24.09
CA ARG A 279 -50.75 -10.15 24.43
C ARG A 279 -52.00 -10.29 25.30
N THR A 280 -52.98 -11.03 24.82
CA THR A 280 -54.15 -11.45 25.60
C THR A 280 -53.70 -12.44 26.66
N THR A 281 -53.95 -12.10 27.93
CA THR A 281 -53.84 -12.98 29.09
C THR A 281 -54.91 -14.07 29.01
N ILE A 282 -54.49 -15.34 29.06
CA ILE A 282 -55.38 -16.48 29.33
C ILE A 282 -55.18 -16.80 30.81
N ALA A 283 -56.25 -16.72 31.58
CA ALA A 283 -56.30 -17.04 33.00
C ALA A 283 -56.18 -18.56 33.21
N ALA A 284 -55.36 -18.97 34.18
CA ALA A 284 -55.36 -20.32 34.72
C ALA A 284 -56.48 -20.42 35.77
N MET A 285 -57.29 -21.48 35.67
CA MET A 285 -58.18 -21.93 36.74
C MET A 285 -57.49 -23.10 37.45
N ASP A 286 -57.54 -23.07 38.77
CA ASP A 286 -57.10 -24.10 39.71
C ASP A 286 -57.92 -25.39 39.56
N ASP A 287 -57.33 -26.53 39.98
CA ASP A 287 -58.01 -27.59 40.76
C ASP A 287 -56.97 -28.63 41.23
N ASP A 288 -56.74 -28.60 42.54
CA ASP A 288 -56.62 -29.68 43.54
C ASP A 288 -55.88 -31.02 43.28
N GLU A 289 -54.91 -31.26 44.17
CA GLU A 289 -54.83 -32.38 45.14
C GLU A 289 -55.46 -33.75 44.75
N VAL A 290 -54.66 -34.82 44.70
CA VAL A 290 -54.83 -36.04 45.53
C VAL A 290 -53.49 -36.78 45.61
N ALA A 291 -53.04 -36.99 46.85
CA ALA A 291 -52.08 -38.02 47.22
C ALA A 291 -52.80 -39.33 47.54
N ALA A 292 -52.38 -40.44 46.92
CA ALA A 292 -52.42 -41.82 47.43
C ALA A 292 -51.54 -42.70 46.54
#